data_AF-A0A494WA20-F1
#
_entry.id   AF-A0A494WA20-F1
#
_cell.length_a   1.000
_cell.length_b   1.000
_cell.length_c   1.000
_cell.angle_alpha   90.00
_cell.angle_beta   90.00
_cell.angle_gamma   90.00
#
_symmetry.space_group_name_H-M   'P 1'
#
loop_
_entity.id
_entity.type
_entity.pdbx_description
1 polymer ?
#
loop_
_entity_poly.entity_id
_entity_poly.type
_entity_poly.pdbx_seq_one_letter_code
_entity_poly.pdbx_strand_id
1 'polypeptide(L)'
;MAAQKEDAPGRPAATLVILRDRAGAPPDLLMVERAASMAFAPSALVFPGGAVDEDDAVLASRFHDGIDAEDAAARVAAIRETVEEAGLGVGIEGADAATVLRLRDGLHDGKLFSGLLARHDLKLDLAALTPFARWHPAPFDEARRVFDARFYLACAPLGQVASVDTTENVRLLWAAASEVIDQCDRGEGRIIYPTRRNLERLALFSSFAQAVDHAAAFPVEKIRPWREERDGVVHLCIPDHLGYPVTAEPMAQVQRA
;
A
#
# COMPACT_ATOMS: atom_id res chain seq x y z
N MET A 1 16.18 29.94 -14.11
CA MET A 1 15.28 28.80 -14.35
C MET A 1 16.11 27.53 -14.22
N ALA A 2 15.99 26.81 -13.11
CA ALA A 2 16.64 25.51 -12.99
C ALA A 2 15.96 24.57 -14.00
N ALA A 3 16.75 23.97 -14.88
CA ALA A 3 16.27 22.95 -15.80
C ALA A 3 15.64 21.82 -14.95
N GLN A 4 14.38 21.49 -15.24
CA GLN A 4 13.77 20.27 -14.73
C GLN A 4 14.60 19.10 -15.28
N LYS A 5 15.36 18.44 -14.42
CA LYS A 5 15.96 17.15 -14.75
C LYS A 5 14.79 16.21 -15.08
N GLU A 6 14.79 15.59 -16.24
CA GLU A 6 13.87 14.49 -16.52
C GLU A 6 14.13 13.39 -15.50
N ASP A 7 13.13 13.12 -14.67
CA ASP A 7 13.23 12.16 -13.57
C ASP A 7 13.26 10.73 -14.12
N ALA A 8 14.14 9.90 -13.57
CA ALA A 8 14.14 8.47 -13.85
C ALA A 8 12.78 7.86 -13.45
N PRO A 9 12.16 7.04 -14.32
CA PRO A 9 10.90 6.39 -13.99
C PRO A 9 11.11 5.49 -12.76
N GLY A 10 10.38 5.76 -11.67
CA GLY A 10 10.40 4.93 -10.47
C GLY A 10 9.97 3.49 -10.78
N ARG A 11 10.51 2.50 -10.05
CA ARG A 11 10.08 1.11 -10.16
C ARG A 11 8.60 1.02 -9.76
N PRO A 12 7.70 0.46 -10.60
CA PRO A 12 6.31 0.31 -10.23
C PRO A 12 6.16 -0.54 -8.97
N ALA A 13 5.30 -0.11 -8.06
CA ALA A 13 4.97 -0.84 -6.85
C ALA A 13 3.48 -0.73 -6.55
N ALA A 14 2.98 -1.65 -5.75
CA ALA A 14 1.60 -1.69 -5.33
C ALA A 14 1.49 -2.01 -3.85
N THR A 15 0.53 -1.38 -3.21
CA THR A 15 0.27 -1.47 -1.77
C THR A 15 -1.21 -1.68 -1.54
N LEU A 16 -1.55 -2.62 -0.66
CA LEU A 16 -2.93 -2.92 -0.32
C LEU A 16 -3.25 -2.47 1.11
N VAL A 17 -4.14 -1.49 1.22
CA VAL A 17 -4.72 -1.06 2.49
C VAL A 17 -5.93 -1.95 2.75
N ILE A 18 -5.78 -2.90 3.68
CA ILE A 18 -6.83 -3.87 4.02
C ILE A 18 -7.58 -3.38 5.26
N LEU A 19 -8.89 -3.20 5.12
CA LEU A 19 -9.77 -2.71 6.17
C LEU A 19 -10.66 -3.83 6.71
N ARG A 20 -10.84 -3.85 8.03
CA ARG A 20 -11.81 -4.70 8.72
C ARG A 20 -12.74 -3.84 9.57
N ASP A 21 -14.01 -3.77 9.16
CA ASP A 21 -15.02 -3.01 9.89
C ASP A 21 -15.24 -3.52 11.31
N ARG A 22 -15.50 -2.59 12.23
CA ARG A 22 -15.81 -2.86 13.65
C ARG A 22 -17.14 -2.22 14.00
N ALA A 23 -17.98 -2.94 14.73
CA ALA A 23 -19.26 -2.39 15.19
C ALA A 23 -19.02 -1.25 16.20
N GLY A 24 -19.46 -0.03 15.86
CA GLY A 24 -19.37 1.13 16.75
C GLY A 24 -17.97 1.75 16.92
N ALA A 25 -17.00 1.36 16.09
CA ALA A 25 -15.64 1.89 16.11
C ALA A 25 -15.09 2.04 14.68
N PRO A 26 -14.06 2.89 14.45
CA PRO A 26 -13.37 2.95 13.17
C PRO A 26 -12.82 1.58 12.75
N PRO A 27 -12.70 1.29 11.44
CA PRO A 27 -12.16 0.03 10.95
C PRO A 27 -10.72 -0.17 11.37
N ASP A 28 -10.34 -1.43 11.62
CA ASP A 28 -8.93 -1.78 11.76
C ASP A 28 -8.28 -1.82 10.37
N LEU A 29 -7.05 -1.33 10.28
CA LEU A 29 -6.17 -1.46 9.12
C LEU A 29 -5.14 -2.56 9.39
N LEU A 30 -4.83 -3.38 8.39
CA LEU A 30 -3.70 -4.29 8.49
C LEU A 30 -2.39 -3.53 8.24
N MET A 31 -1.53 -3.50 9.26
CA MET A 31 -0.18 -2.94 9.19
C MET A 31 0.86 -4.04 9.38
N VAL A 32 1.96 -3.96 8.65
CA VAL A 32 3.18 -4.76 8.85
C VAL A 32 4.28 -3.88 9.44
N GLU A 33 5.07 -4.43 10.37
CA GLU A 33 6.30 -3.82 10.83
C GLU A 33 7.48 -4.47 10.12
N ARG A 34 8.22 -3.68 9.34
CA ARG A 34 9.34 -4.16 8.53
C ARG A 34 10.54 -4.52 9.41
N ALA A 35 11.27 -5.56 9.05
CA ALA A 35 12.51 -5.91 9.72
C ALA A 35 13.54 -4.76 9.64
N ALA A 36 14.35 -4.62 10.70
CA ALA A 36 15.38 -3.58 10.77
C ALA A 36 16.46 -3.72 9.67
N SER A 37 16.62 -4.92 9.12
CA SER A 37 17.53 -5.23 8.01
C SER A 37 17.02 -4.75 6.64
N MET A 38 15.77 -4.30 6.53
CA MET A 38 15.20 -3.92 5.24
C MET A 38 15.85 -2.64 4.69
N ALA A 39 16.18 -2.68 3.40
CA ALA A 39 16.82 -1.57 2.71
C ALA A 39 15.91 -0.34 2.51
N PHE A 40 14.59 -0.52 2.64
CA PHE A 40 13.59 0.53 2.52
C PHE A 40 12.69 0.50 3.76
N ALA A 41 12.53 1.67 4.39
CA ALA A 41 11.70 1.88 5.58
C ALA A 41 11.95 0.85 6.71
N PRO A 42 13.20 0.64 7.16
CA PRO A 42 13.50 -0.32 8.23
C PRO A 42 12.76 0.06 9.52
N SER A 43 12.19 -0.95 10.20
CA SER A 43 11.43 -0.79 11.44
C SER A 43 10.22 0.14 11.33
N ALA A 44 9.79 0.48 10.10
CA ALA A 44 8.59 1.26 9.89
C ALA A 44 7.36 0.35 9.84
N LEU A 45 6.25 0.86 10.35
CA LEU A 45 4.91 0.37 10.06
C LEU A 45 4.53 0.83 8.66
N VAL A 46 4.16 -0.13 7.82
CA VAL A 46 3.64 0.10 6.46
C VAL A 46 2.43 -0.80 6.21
N PHE A 47 1.78 -0.62 5.08
CA PHE A 47 0.78 -1.56 4.59
C PHE A 47 1.46 -2.66 3.76
N PRO A 48 0.85 -3.85 3.63
CA PRO A 48 1.39 -4.90 2.76
C PRO A 48 1.56 -4.43 1.32
N GLY A 49 2.67 -4.81 0.69
CA GLY A 49 2.94 -4.45 -0.69
C GLY A 49 4.40 -4.46 -1.07
N GLY A 50 4.62 -4.40 -2.38
CA GLY A 50 5.93 -4.56 -2.97
C GLY A 50 5.97 -4.11 -4.42
N ALA A 51 7.04 -4.49 -5.10
CA ALA A 51 7.24 -4.12 -6.48
C ALA A 51 6.34 -4.95 -7.41
N VAL A 52 6.00 -4.38 -8.56
CA VAL A 52 5.39 -5.16 -9.65
C VAL A 52 6.48 -6.00 -10.30
N ASP A 53 6.22 -7.30 -10.43
CA ASP A 53 7.10 -8.26 -11.07
C ASP A 53 6.59 -8.64 -12.47
N GLU A 54 7.45 -9.27 -13.28
CA GLU A 54 7.12 -9.61 -14.67
C GLU A 54 5.92 -10.57 -14.77
N ASP A 55 5.79 -11.52 -13.84
CA ASP A 55 4.66 -12.46 -13.78
C ASP A 55 3.33 -11.76 -13.48
N ASP A 56 3.35 -10.67 -12.72
CA ASP A 56 2.17 -9.86 -12.44
C ASP A 56 1.64 -9.21 -13.73
N ALA A 57 2.54 -8.71 -14.58
CA ALA A 57 2.19 -8.15 -15.88
C ALA A 57 1.66 -9.21 -16.86
N VAL A 58 2.22 -10.43 -16.81
CA VAL A 58 1.71 -11.57 -17.60
C VAL A 58 0.29 -11.95 -17.18
N LEU A 59 0.01 -12.00 -15.88
CA LEU A 59 -1.34 -12.24 -15.36
C LEU A 59 -2.30 -11.11 -15.75
N ALA A 60 -1.87 -9.87 -15.57
CA ALA A 60 -2.65 -8.68 -15.92
C ALA A 60 -3.06 -8.64 -17.39
N SER A 61 -2.23 -9.16 -18.30
CA SER A 61 -2.56 -9.22 -19.73
C SER A 61 -3.79 -10.06 -20.06
N ARG A 62 -4.31 -10.85 -19.12
CA ARG A 62 -5.55 -11.64 -19.27
C ARG A 62 -6.81 -10.83 -18.96
N PHE A 63 -6.65 -9.64 -18.38
CA PHE A 63 -7.75 -8.75 -18.03
C PHE A 63 -7.87 -7.68 -19.12
N HIS A 64 -9.04 -7.61 -19.77
CA HIS A 64 -9.31 -6.68 -20.87
C HIS A 64 -10.48 -5.73 -20.56
N ASP A 65 -11.01 -5.79 -19.34
CA ASP A 65 -12.28 -5.18 -18.94
C ASP A 65 -12.16 -3.68 -18.61
N GLY A 66 -11.42 -2.93 -19.44
CA GLY A 66 -11.31 -1.47 -19.32
C GLY A 66 -10.37 -0.98 -18.21
N ILE A 67 -9.62 -1.88 -17.55
CA ILE A 67 -8.53 -1.51 -16.64
C ILE A 67 -7.26 -1.31 -17.46
N ASP A 68 -6.55 -0.21 -17.22
CA ASP A 68 -5.23 0.05 -17.82
C ASP A 68 -4.23 -1.07 -17.45
N ALA A 69 -3.35 -1.43 -18.39
CA ALA A 69 -2.44 -2.56 -18.20
C ALA A 69 -1.49 -2.38 -17.00
N GLU A 70 -1.01 -1.16 -16.74
CA GLU A 70 -0.16 -0.90 -15.57
C GLU A 70 -0.97 -0.97 -14.27
N ASP A 71 -2.21 -0.49 -14.28
CA ASP A 71 -3.11 -0.61 -13.11
C ASP A 71 -3.46 -2.07 -12.83
N ALA A 72 -3.74 -2.87 -13.87
CA ALA A 72 -4.00 -4.29 -13.73
C ALA A 72 -2.79 -5.02 -13.16
N ALA A 73 -1.58 -4.77 -13.67
CA ALA A 73 -0.35 -5.37 -13.14
C ALA A 73 -0.09 -4.97 -11.67
N ALA A 74 -0.33 -3.71 -11.33
CA ALA A 74 -0.22 -3.24 -9.95
C ALA A 74 -1.24 -3.90 -9.01
N ARG A 75 -2.49 -4.11 -9.45
CA ARG A 75 -3.48 -4.85 -8.64
C ARG A 75 -3.07 -6.30 -8.43
N VAL A 76 -2.56 -6.98 -9.46
CA VAL A 76 -2.03 -8.35 -9.34
C VAL A 76 -0.87 -8.39 -8.34
N ALA A 77 0.08 -7.46 -8.43
CA ALA A 77 1.18 -7.34 -7.49
C ALA A 77 0.68 -7.13 -6.05
N ALA A 78 -0.26 -6.21 -5.82
CA ALA A 78 -0.86 -6.00 -4.50
C ALA A 78 -1.51 -7.26 -3.93
N ILE A 79 -2.19 -8.06 -4.75
CA ILE A 79 -2.78 -9.34 -4.34
C ILE A 79 -1.68 -10.36 -4.00
N ARG A 80 -0.67 -10.52 -4.86
CA ARG A 80 0.46 -11.44 -4.66
C ARG A 80 1.20 -11.12 -3.36
N GLU A 81 1.62 -9.88 -3.19
CA GLU A 81 2.34 -9.39 -2.00
C GLU A 81 1.53 -9.60 -0.72
N THR A 82 0.19 -9.42 -0.78
CA THR A 82 -0.70 -9.69 0.36
C THR A 82 -0.71 -11.18 0.75
N VAL A 83 -0.65 -12.09 -0.23
CA VAL A 83 -0.49 -13.52 0.05
C VAL A 83 0.87 -13.79 0.69
N GLU A 84 1.95 -13.22 0.14
CA GLU A 84 3.33 -13.41 0.62
C GLU A 84 3.56 -12.89 2.04
N GLU A 85 3.17 -11.65 2.32
CA GLU A 85 3.48 -10.94 3.57
C GLU A 85 2.44 -11.21 4.68
N ALA A 86 1.18 -11.39 4.31
CA ALA A 86 0.08 -11.48 5.28
C ALA A 86 -0.69 -12.82 5.26
N GLY A 87 -0.48 -13.67 4.25
CA GLY A 87 -1.22 -14.93 4.13
C GLY A 87 -2.73 -14.73 3.96
N LEU A 88 -3.14 -13.65 3.30
CA LEU A 88 -4.54 -13.34 3.01
C LEU A 88 -4.83 -13.39 1.51
N GLY A 89 -5.94 -14.02 1.13
CA GLY A 89 -6.42 -14.14 -0.25
C GLY A 89 -7.41 -13.04 -0.62
N VAL A 90 -6.99 -11.78 -0.59
CA VAL A 90 -7.81 -10.67 -1.07
C VAL A 90 -7.87 -10.68 -2.59
N GLY A 91 -9.07 -10.58 -3.17
CA GLY A 91 -9.22 -10.56 -4.64
C GLY A 91 -8.89 -11.89 -5.32
N ILE A 92 -8.96 -13.02 -4.59
CA ILE A 92 -8.78 -14.37 -5.15
C ILE A 92 -10.09 -15.15 -4.99
N GLU A 93 -10.77 -15.41 -6.10
CA GLU A 93 -12.04 -16.14 -6.11
C GLU A 93 -11.84 -17.62 -5.77
N GLY A 94 -12.67 -18.15 -4.87
CA GLY A 94 -12.68 -19.57 -4.52
C GLY A 94 -11.52 -20.03 -3.62
N ALA A 95 -10.64 -19.13 -3.19
CA ALA A 95 -9.54 -19.46 -2.29
C ALA A 95 -9.98 -19.47 -0.81
N ASP A 96 -9.92 -20.66 -0.19
CA ASP A 96 -10.03 -20.78 1.27
C ASP A 96 -8.69 -20.51 1.96
N ALA A 97 -8.71 -20.39 3.30
CA ALA A 97 -7.50 -20.10 4.08
C ALA A 97 -6.37 -21.12 3.83
N ALA A 98 -6.69 -22.41 3.71
CA ALA A 98 -5.70 -23.45 3.47
C ALA A 98 -5.07 -23.34 2.08
N THR A 99 -5.83 -22.92 1.07
CA THR A 99 -5.35 -22.68 -0.28
C THR A 99 -4.44 -21.47 -0.32
N VAL A 100 -4.82 -20.37 0.33
CA VAL A 100 -3.98 -19.16 0.43
C VAL A 100 -2.62 -19.48 1.06
N LEU A 101 -2.58 -20.29 2.12
CA LEU A 101 -1.31 -20.70 2.72
C LEU A 101 -0.45 -21.56 1.76
N ARG A 102 -1.06 -22.45 0.96
CA ARG A 102 -0.33 -23.19 -0.09
C ARG A 102 0.21 -22.27 -1.20
N LEU A 103 -0.54 -21.24 -1.58
CA LEU A 103 -0.04 -20.22 -2.51
C LEU A 103 1.18 -19.52 -1.92
N ARG A 104 1.08 -19.09 -0.66
CA ARG A 104 2.16 -18.45 0.08
C ARG A 104 3.43 -19.31 0.14
N ASP A 105 3.31 -20.57 0.56
CA ASP A 105 4.44 -21.51 0.59
C ASP A 105 5.07 -21.65 -0.81
N GLY A 106 4.24 -21.70 -1.85
CA GLY A 106 4.69 -21.74 -3.23
C GLY A 106 5.48 -20.49 -3.66
N LEU A 107 5.03 -19.30 -3.27
CA LEU A 107 5.70 -18.04 -3.56
C LEU A 107 7.04 -17.95 -2.81
N HIS A 108 7.08 -18.36 -1.53
CA HIS A 108 8.31 -18.46 -0.74
C HIS A 108 9.31 -19.48 -1.32
N ASP A 109 8.83 -20.54 -1.99
CA ASP A 109 9.65 -21.48 -2.77
C ASP A 109 10.13 -20.91 -4.13
N GLY A 110 9.78 -19.68 -4.47
CA GLY A 110 10.14 -19.02 -5.74
C GLY A 110 9.31 -19.48 -6.94
N LYS A 111 8.13 -20.08 -6.73
CA LYS A 111 7.22 -20.43 -7.82
C LYS A 111 6.48 -19.18 -8.31
N LEU A 112 6.19 -19.14 -9.60
CA LEU A 112 5.40 -18.06 -10.20
C LEU A 112 3.96 -18.06 -9.68
N PHE A 113 3.43 -16.88 -9.37
CA PHE A 113 2.06 -16.72 -8.89
C PHE A 113 1.06 -17.22 -9.94
N SER A 114 1.32 -16.96 -11.21
CA SER A 114 0.50 -17.42 -12.33
C SER A 114 0.38 -18.94 -12.40
N GLY A 115 1.47 -19.66 -12.13
CA GLY A 115 1.51 -21.12 -12.09
C GLY A 115 0.75 -21.68 -10.89
N LEU A 116 0.84 -21.01 -9.74
CA LEU A 116 0.13 -21.39 -8.52
C LEU A 116 -1.39 -21.22 -8.68
N LEU A 117 -1.84 -20.09 -9.22
CA LEU A 117 -3.26 -19.85 -9.52
C LEU A 117 -3.80 -20.90 -10.48
N ALA A 118 -3.08 -21.19 -11.58
CA ALA A 118 -3.48 -22.19 -12.56
C ALA A 118 -3.57 -23.60 -11.97
N ARG A 119 -2.62 -23.99 -11.11
CA ARG A 119 -2.60 -25.29 -10.44
C ARG A 119 -3.82 -25.52 -9.53
N HIS A 120 -4.32 -24.44 -8.93
CA HIS A 120 -5.45 -24.48 -8.01
C HIS A 120 -6.79 -24.07 -8.65
N ASP A 121 -6.81 -23.83 -9.97
CA ASP A 121 -7.98 -23.34 -10.72
C ASP A 121 -8.59 -22.06 -10.12
N LEU A 122 -7.73 -21.16 -9.64
CA LEU A 122 -8.12 -19.90 -9.01
C LEU A 122 -8.12 -18.75 -10.02
N LYS A 123 -9.00 -17.78 -9.77
CA LYS A 123 -9.13 -16.55 -10.55
C LYS A 123 -8.91 -15.34 -9.66
N LEU A 124 -8.40 -14.27 -10.26
CA LEU A 124 -8.28 -12.99 -9.57
C LEU A 124 -9.50 -12.14 -9.90
N ASP A 125 -10.06 -11.49 -8.87
CA ASP A 125 -11.03 -10.42 -9.00
C ASP A 125 -10.31 -9.09 -8.75
N LEU A 126 -9.87 -8.45 -9.83
CA LEU A 126 -9.18 -7.16 -9.75
C LEU A 126 -10.12 -6.02 -9.32
N ALA A 127 -11.44 -6.18 -9.49
CA ALA A 127 -12.44 -5.18 -9.11
C ALA A 127 -12.67 -5.14 -7.59
N ALA A 128 -12.24 -6.17 -6.85
CA ALA A 128 -12.24 -6.17 -5.39
C ALA A 128 -11.32 -5.09 -4.77
N LEU A 129 -10.40 -4.51 -5.56
CA LEU A 129 -9.49 -3.46 -5.15
C LEU A 129 -10.04 -2.09 -5.59
N THR A 130 -10.15 -1.13 -4.68
CA THR A 130 -10.55 0.25 -5.01
C THR A 130 -9.30 1.14 -5.10
N PRO A 131 -9.03 1.81 -6.23
CA PRO A 131 -7.93 2.79 -6.33
C PRO A 131 -8.01 3.85 -5.23
N PHE A 132 -6.88 4.14 -4.57
CA PHE A 132 -6.86 5.06 -3.43
C PHE A 132 -5.90 6.24 -3.62
N ALA A 133 -4.64 5.95 -3.96
CA ALA A 133 -3.59 6.96 -4.11
C ALA A 133 -2.46 6.44 -5.00
N ARG A 134 -1.65 7.35 -5.54
CA ARG A 134 -0.41 7.01 -6.24
C ARG A 134 0.71 7.92 -5.75
N TRP A 135 1.73 7.35 -5.14
CA TRP A 135 2.84 8.07 -4.54
C TRP A 135 4.10 7.89 -5.36
N HIS A 136 4.79 8.99 -5.62
CA HIS A 136 6.15 8.97 -6.18
C HIS A 136 7.04 9.84 -5.29
N PRO A 137 8.20 9.33 -4.83
CA PRO A 137 9.14 10.09 -4.02
C PRO A 137 9.47 11.45 -4.62
N ALA A 138 9.78 12.41 -3.75
CA ALA A 138 10.08 13.75 -4.19
C ALA A 138 11.37 13.76 -5.04
N PRO A 139 11.47 14.59 -6.08
CA PRO A 139 12.67 14.64 -6.95
C PRO A 139 13.97 14.99 -6.22
N PHE A 140 13.86 15.63 -5.05
CA PHE A 140 14.99 16.01 -4.20
C PHE A 140 15.34 14.96 -3.14
N ASP A 141 14.58 13.86 -3.04
CA ASP A 141 14.98 12.75 -2.21
C ASP A 141 16.09 11.99 -2.94
N GLU A 142 17.28 11.94 -2.35
CA GLU A 142 18.41 11.12 -2.81
C GLU A 142 18.16 9.63 -2.51
N ALA A 143 16.91 9.18 -2.70
CA ALA A 143 16.48 7.82 -2.42
C ALA A 143 17.16 6.86 -3.38
N ARG A 144 17.88 5.87 -2.82
CA ARG A 144 18.54 4.82 -3.62
C ARG A 144 17.55 3.95 -4.40
N ARG A 145 16.30 3.89 -3.96
CA ARG A 145 15.20 3.17 -4.61
C ARG A 145 14.01 4.12 -4.72
N VAL A 146 13.63 4.44 -5.95
CA VAL A 146 12.45 5.27 -6.25
C VAL A 146 11.34 4.31 -6.69
N PHE A 147 10.24 4.31 -5.94
CA PHE A 147 9.05 3.51 -6.27
C PHE A 147 7.93 4.42 -6.76
N ASP A 148 7.23 4.00 -7.81
CA ASP A 148 5.95 4.60 -8.23
C ASP A 148 4.83 3.71 -7.67
N ALA A 149 4.44 4.00 -6.43
CA ALA A 149 3.61 3.13 -5.60
C ALA A 149 2.11 3.48 -5.75
N ARG A 150 1.33 2.54 -6.28
CA ARG A 150 -0.14 2.62 -6.30
C ARG A 150 -0.70 1.99 -5.03
N PHE A 151 -1.68 2.64 -4.42
CA PHE A 151 -2.37 2.19 -3.22
C PHE A 151 -3.81 1.82 -3.58
N TYR A 152 -4.28 0.70 -3.04
CA TYR A 152 -5.65 0.23 -3.21
C TYR A 152 -6.29 -0.02 -1.84
N LEU A 153 -7.59 0.19 -1.72
CA LEU A 153 -8.39 -0.26 -0.58
C LEU A 153 -8.98 -1.64 -0.89
N ALA A 154 -9.04 -2.51 0.11
CA ALA A 154 -9.82 -3.73 0.04
C ALA A 154 -10.38 -4.12 1.41
N CYS A 155 -11.47 -4.88 1.41
CA CYS A 155 -12.04 -5.45 2.61
C CYS A 155 -11.28 -6.72 3.03
N ALA A 156 -11.08 -6.92 4.32
CA ALA A 156 -10.46 -8.13 4.85
C ALA A 156 -11.29 -9.38 4.49
N PRO A 157 -10.67 -10.47 4.03
CA PRO A 157 -11.40 -11.67 3.64
C PRO A 157 -11.96 -12.38 4.88
N LEU A 158 -13.22 -12.82 4.80
CA LEU A 158 -13.89 -13.50 5.90
C LEU A 158 -13.27 -14.87 6.19
N GLY A 159 -13.12 -15.21 7.46
CA GLY A 159 -12.65 -16.53 7.90
C GLY A 159 -11.16 -16.81 7.68
N GLN A 160 -10.39 -15.82 7.23
CA GLN A 160 -8.93 -15.92 7.12
C GLN A 160 -8.24 -15.13 8.23
N VAL A 161 -7.08 -15.61 8.67
CA VAL A 161 -6.29 -14.99 9.74
C VAL A 161 -4.96 -14.56 9.16
N ALA A 162 -4.67 -13.26 9.28
CA ALA A 162 -3.41 -12.70 8.82
C ALA A 162 -2.24 -13.27 9.65
N SER A 163 -1.13 -13.60 9.01
CA SER A 163 0.09 -14.08 9.65
C SER A 163 1.33 -13.53 8.95
N VAL A 164 2.35 -13.17 9.75
CA VAL A 164 3.51 -12.42 9.26
C VAL A 164 4.47 -13.34 8.51
N ASP A 165 5.08 -12.86 7.43
CA ASP A 165 6.23 -13.53 6.83
C ASP A 165 7.43 -13.19 7.72
N THR A 166 7.93 -14.14 8.50
CA THR A 166 9.01 -13.86 9.47
C THR A 166 10.37 -13.55 8.81
N THR A 167 10.37 -13.28 7.50
CA THR A 167 11.51 -12.95 6.65
C THR A 167 11.66 -11.45 6.48
N GLU A 168 10.67 -10.77 5.90
CA GLU A 168 10.72 -9.33 5.64
C GLU A 168 10.07 -8.50 6.73
N ASN A 169 9.09 -9.08 7.44
CA ASN A 169 8.31 -8.42 8.45
C ASN A 169 8.46 -9.11 9.82
N VAL A 170 8.54 -8.31 10.88
CA VAL A 170 8.71 -8.84 12.25
C VAL A 170 7.39 -8.94 13.00
N ARG A 171 6.36 -8.20 12.55
CA ARG A 171 5.05 -8.16 13.19
C ARG A 171 3.97 -7.78 12.20
N LEU A 172 2.76 -8.31 12.43
CA LEU A 172 1.50 -7.78 11.89
C LEU A 172 0.67 -7.20 13.03
N LEU A 173 -0.08 -6.15 12.76
CA LEU A 173 -1.08 -5.62 13.68
C LEU A 173 -2.32 -5.13 12.94
N TRP A 174 -3.46 -5.31 13.59
CA TRP A 174 -4.73 -4.68 13.22
C TRP A 174 -4.95 -3.52 14.18
N ALA A 175 -5.08 -2.30 13.65
CA ALA A 175 -5.35 -1.10 14.45
C ALA A 175 -6.05 -0.03 13.61
N ALA A 176 -6.84 0.83 14.24
CA ALA A 176 -7.41 1.98 13.56
C ALA A 176 -6.31 2.96 13.11
N ALA A 177 -6.57 3.72 12.05
CA ALA A 177 -5.60 4.65 11.50
C ALA A 177 -5.07 5.66 12.55
N SER A 178 -5.97 6.19 13.38
CA SER A 178 -5.62 7.11 14.47
C SER A 178 -4.77 6.44 15.56
N GLU A 179 -5.03 5.17 15.87
CA GLU A 179 -4.27 4.42 16.89
C GLU A 179 -2.81 4.24 16.45
N VAL A 180 -2.59 3.96 15.15
CA VAL A 180 -1.24 3.84 14.57
C VAL A 180 -0.50 5.19 14.60
N ILE A 181 -1.18 6.28 14.23
CA ILE A 181 -0.61 7.64 14.28
C ILE A 181 -0.21 7.99 15.72
N ASP A 182 -1.13 7.80 16.68
CA ASP A 182 -0.89 8.12 18.09
C ASP A 182 0.27 7.29 18.68
N GLN A 183 0.37 6.00 18.32
CA GLN A 183 1.49 5.16 18.72
C GLN A 183 2.83 5.72 18.21
N CYS A 184 2.89 6.10 16.94
CA CYS A 184 4.10 6.67 16.35
C CYS A 184 4.46 8.04 16.93
N ASP A 185 3.46 8.88 17.25
CA ASP A 185 3.68 10.19 17.87
C ASP A 185 4.19 10.09 19.31
N ARG A 186 3.89 8.99 20.01
CA ARG A 186 4.52 8.65 21.29
C ARG A 186 5.92 8.05 21.16
N GLY A 187 6.42 7.83 19.94
CA GLY A 187 7.72 7.20 19.69
C GLY A 187 7.72 5.67 19.86
N GLU A 188 6.55 5.04 19.93
CA GLU A 188 6.37 3.58 20.09
C GLU A 188 6.34 2.83 18.73
N GLY A 189 6.68 3.53 17.65
CA GLY A 189 6.74 3.01 16.29
C GLY A 189 7.21 4.09 15.31
N ARG A 190 7.46 3.72 14.06
CA ARG A 190 7.89 4.65 13.00
C ARG A 190 6.94 4.51 11.80
N ILE A 191 6.52 5.62 11.20
CA ILE A 191 5.74 5.62 9.94
C ILE A 191 6.38 6.63 8.99
N ILE A 192 6.60 6.22 7.75
CA ILE A 192 7.15 7.12 6.73
C ILE A 192 6.07 8.09 6.23
N TYR A 193 6.49 9.22 5.67
CA TYR A 193 5.60 10.31 5.28
C TYR A 193 4.41 9.87 4.38
N PRO A 194 4.58 9.09 3.30
CA PRO A 194 3.43 8.60 2.52
C PRO A 194 2.45 7.76 3.35
N THR A 195 2.96 6.89 4.24
CA THR A 195 2.11 6.09 5.15
C THR A 195 1.35 6.99 6.10
N ARG A 196 2.00 7.98 6.72
CA ARG A 196 1.36 8.96 7.61
C ARG A 196 0.23 9.71 6.92
N ARG A 197 0.46 10.25 5.71
CA ARG A 197 -0.58 10.95 4.94
C ARG A 197 -1.76 10.05 4.58
N ASN A 198 -1.50 8.81 4.18
CA ASN A 198 -2.57 7.84 3.93
C ASN A 198 -3.36 7.50 5.20
N LEU A 199 -2.67 7.30 6.34
CA LEU A 199 -3.33 7.05 7.63
C LEU A 199 -4.20 8.22 8.07
N GLU A 200 -3.73 9.46 7.94
CA GLU A 200 -4.53 10.66 8.30
C GLU A 200 -5.77 10.79 7.41
N ARG A 201 -5.66 10.46 6.12
CA ARG A 201 -6.81 10.40 5.22
C ARG A 201 -7.78 9.28 5.62
N LEU A 202 -7.27 8.10 5.97
CA LEU A 202 -8.08 6.95 6.40
C LEU A 202 -8.76 7.18 7.76
N ALA A 203 -8.16 7.99 8.63
CA ALA A 203 -8.71 8.35 9.94
C ALA A 203 -10.01 9.17 9.86
N LEU A 204 -10.37 9.67 8.66
CA LEU A 204 -11.64 10.36 8.42
C LEU A 204 -12.85 9.42 8.39
N PHE A 205 -12.65 8.10 8.27
CA PHE A 205 -13.72 7.15 7.97
C PHE A 205 -14.04 6.22 9.14
N SER A 206 -15.31 5.85 9.24
CA SER A 206 -15.83 4.92 10.25
C SER A 206 -16.20 3.54 9.68
N SER A 207 -16.01 3.33 8.37
CA SER A 207 -16.23 2.04 7.71
C SER A 207 -15.45 1.94 6.39
N PHE A 208 -15.27 0.72 5.90
CA PHE A 208 -14.73 0.44 4.57
C PHE A 208 -15.57 1.09 3.47
N ALA A 209 -16.90 1.02 3.57
CA ALA A 209 -17.80 1.65 2.59
C ALA A 209 -17.57 3.16 2.47
N GLN A 210 -17.45 3.87 3.58
CA GLN A 210 -17.14 5.31 3.56
C GLN A 210 -15.75 5.61 2.96
N ALA A 211 -14.75 4.76 3.25
CA ALA A 211 -13.43 4.91 2.67
C ALA A 211 -13.45 4.73 1.14
N VAL A 212 -14.23 3.76 0.64
CA VAL A 212 -14.45 3.52 -0.80
C VAL A 212 -15.18 4.70 -1.45
N ASP A 213 -16.30 5.15 -0.87
CA ASP A 213 -17.08 6.28 -1.39
C ASP A 213 -16.22 7.55 -1.47
N HIS A 214 -15.42 7.81 -0.44
CA HIS A 214 -14.48 8.92 -0.44
C HIS A 214 -13.38 8.73 -1.48
N ALA A 215 -12.77 7.54 -1.60
CA ALA A 215 -11.74 7.29 -2.61
C ALA A 215 -12.26 7.57 -4.03
N ALA A 216 -13.50 7.18 -4.33
CA ALA A 216 -14.14 7.42 -5.62
C ALA A 216 -14.45 8.91 -5.90
N ALA A 217 -14.54 9.74 -4.86
CA ALA A 217 -14.82 11.18 -4.99
C ALA A 217 -13.58 12.01 -5.38
N PHE A 218 -12.37 11.42 -5.37
CA PHE A 218 -11.12 12.12 -5.69
C PHE A 218 -10.35 11.40 -6.80
N PRO A 219 -9.65 12.14 -7.68
CA PRO A 219 -8.84 11.52 -8.72
C PRO A 219 -7.61 10.83 -8.11
N VAL A 220 -7.16 9.75 -8.74
CA VAL A 220 -5.90 9.06 -8.40
C VAL A 220 -4.78 9.59 -9.27
N GLU A 221 -4.26 10.76 -8.89
CA GLU A 221 -3.11 11.39 -9.52
C GLU A 221 -1.81 11.02 -8.81
N LYS A 222 -0.68 11.14 -9.53
CA LYS A 222 0.65 10.92 -8.96
C LYS A 222 1.00 12.06 -8.00
N ILE A 223 1.01 11.75 -6.71
CA ILE A 223 1.45 12.65 -5.64
C ILE A 223 2.97 12.74 -5.69
N ARG A 224 3.48 13.94 -6.01
CA ARG A 224 4.91 14.28 -5.98
C ARG A 224 5.09 15.42 -4.97
N PRO A 225 5.62 15.13 -3.76
CA PRO A 225 5.80 16.17 -2.77
C PRO A 225 6.78 17.26 -3.25
N TRP A 226 6.51 18.50 -2.89
CA TRP A 226 7.42 19.64 -3.13
C TRP A 226 7.81 20.34 -1.83
N ARG A 227 8.87 21.14 -1.88
CA ARG A 227 9.26 22.01 -0.76
C ARG A 227 8.70 23.40 -0.96
N GLU A 228 8.18 23.99 0.10
CA GLU A 228 7.68 25.35 0.11
C GLU A 228 8.13 26.04 1.40
N GLU A 229 8.65 27.26 1.31
CA GLU A 229 9.00 28.05 2.49
C GLU A 229 7.80 28.90 2.92
N ARG A 230 7.41 28.78 4.19
CA ARG A 230 6.33 29.56 4.82
C ARG A 230 6.87 30.14 6.11
N ASP A 231 6.88 31.47 6.21
CA ASP A 231 7.36 32.21 7.38
C ASP A 231 8.75 31.75 7.88
N GLY A 232 9.67 31.47 6.95
CA GLY A 232 11.04 31.01 7.24
C GLY A 232 11.16 29.52 7.60
N VAL A 233 10.06 28.75 7.55
CA VAL A 233 10.05 27.31 7.77
C VAL A 233 9.80 26.58 6.45
N VAL A 234 10.73 25.69 6.08
CA VAL A 234 10.55 24.82 4.92
C VAL A 234 9.58 23.70 5.28
N HIS A 235 8.51 23.59 4.50
CA HIS A 235 7.51 22.54 4.58
C HIS A 235 7.67 21.56 3.41
N LEU A 236 7.30 20.31 3.66
CA LEU A 236 7.01 19.33 2.63
C LEU A 236 5.50 19.36 2.36
N CYS A 237 5.13 19.60 1.11
CA CYS A 237 3.74 19.79 0.68
C CYS A 237 3.30 18.72 -0.32
N ILE A 238 2.00 18.43 -0.35
CA ILE A 238 1.31 17.59 -1.35
C ILE A 238 0.10 18.34 -1.91
N PRO A 239 -0.45 17.94 -3.08
CA PRO A 239 -1.62 18.62 -3.65
C PRO A 239 -2.83 18.56 -2.70
N ASP A 240 -3.58 19.65 -2.63
CA ASP A 240 -4.71 19.80 -1.71
C ASP A 240 -6.05 19.28 -2.27
N HIS A 241 -6.12 19.04 -3.57
CA HIS A 241 -7.32 18.53 -4.25
C HIS A 241 -7.49 17.01 -4.23
N LEU A 242 -6.60 16.27 -3.53
CA LEU A 242 -6.58 14.80 -3.53
C LEU A 242 -7.22 14.17 -2.29
N GLY A 243 -7.97 14.97 -1.51
CA GLY A 243 -8.76 14.51 -0.37
C GLY A 243 -7.96 14.15 0.87
N TYR A 244 -6.75 14.70 1.03
CA TYR A 244 -5.95 14.58 2.25
C TYR A 244 -6.29 15.71 3.22
N PRO A 245 -6.50 15.41 4.51
CA PRO A 245 -6.80 16.45 5.51
C PRO A 245 -5.55 17.25 5.90
N VAL A 246 -4.34 16.70 5.71
CA VAL A 246 -3.08 17.37 6.01
C VAL A 246 -2.19 17.37 4.77
N THR A 247 -1.97 18.55 4.21
CA THR A 247 -1.29 18.72 2.91
C THR A 247 0.10 19.33 3.02
N ALA A 248 0.51 19.76 4.21
CA ALA A 248 1.83 20.32 4.47
C ALA A 248 2.33 19.91 5.86
N GLU A 249 3.63 19.68 5.98
CA GLU A 249 4.30 19.36 7.25
C GLU A 249 5.67 20.04 7.31
N PRO A 250 6.08 20.64 8.44
CA PRO A 250 7.42 21.19 8.59
C PRO A 250 8.47 20.11 8.30
N MET A 251 9.47 20.43 7.47
CA MET A 251 10.47 19.45 7.02
C MET A 251 11.25 18.80 8.18
N ALA A 252 11.37 19.49 9.32
CA ALA A 252 12.01 18.98 10.52
C ALA A 252 11.23 17.82 11.20
N GLN A 253 9.93 17.66 10.91
CA GLN A 253 9.06 16.63 11.48
C GLN A 253 8.87 15.43 10.54
N VAL A 254 9.15 15.62 9.25
CA VAL A 254 8.96 14.61 8.20
C VAL A 254 9.86 13.39 8.43
N GLN A 255 9.24 12.24 8.64
CA GLN A 255 9.93 10.95 8.63
C GLN A 255 10.05 10.42 7.19
N ARG A 256 11.29 10.34 6.68
CA ARG A 256 11.59 9.79 5.34
C ARG A 256 11.95 8.30 5.44
N ALA A 257 11.79 7.57 4.33
CA ALA A 257 12.03 6.13 4.25
C ALA A 257 13.51 5.76 4.42
#